data_AF-K1TED5-F1
#
_entry.id   AF-K1TED5-F1
#
_cell.length_a   1.000
_cell.length_b   1.000
_cell.length_c   1.000
_cell.angle_alpha   90.00
_cell.angle_beta   90.00
_cell.angle_gamma   90.00
#
_symmetry.space_group_name_H-M   'P 1'
#
loop_
_entity.id
_entity.type
_entity.pdbx_description
1 polymer ?
#
loop_
_entity_poly.entity_id
_entity_poly.type
_entity_poly.pdbx_seq_one_letter_code
_entity_poly.pdbx_strand_id
1 'polypeptide(L)'
;MVGKLFIDGLDAFSEYGIFVEQYGYKALVQMPSFKKLSSTEWPEYDGEEVDLSAPLLDSKTFSIPFCITDILSASDLFEVL
;
A
#
# COMPACT_ATOMS: atom_id res chain seq x y z
N MET A 1 18.17 11.98 4.82
CA MET A 1 17.16 11.13 4.15
C MET A 1 17.51 9.65 4.29
N VAL A 2 18.80 9.31 4.43
CA VAL A 2 19.31 8.00 4.89
C VAL A 2 18.52 7.44 6.08
N GLY A 3 18.21 6.15 6.03
CA GLY A 3 17.58 5.37 7.09
C GLY A 3 16.05 5.50 7.17
N LYS A 4 15.40 6.04 6.13
CA LYS A 4 13.94 6.31 6.15
C LYS A 4 13.11 5.38 5.28
N LEU A 5 13.67 4.86 4.18
CA LEU A 5 12.99 3.95 3.27
C LEU A 5 13.93 2.79 2.98
N PHE A 6 13.49 1.57 3.24
CA PHE A 6 14.23 0.37 2.92
C PHE A 6 13.46 -0.45 1.89
N ILE A 7 14.12 -0.81 0.79
CA ILE A 7 13.62 -1.73 -0.23
C ILE A 7 14.52 -2.96 -0.15
N ASP A 8 13.93 -4.13 0.10
CA ASP A 8 14.66 -5.41 0.28
C ASP A 8 15.80 -5.38 1.33
N GLY A 9 15.66 -4.51 2.33
CA GLY A 9 16.65 -4.34 3.40
C GLY A 9 17.79 -3.38 3.07
N LEU A 10 17.84 -2.82 1.86
CA LEU A 10 18.78 -1.78 1.44
C LEU A 10 18.16 -0.39 1.58
N ASP A 11 18.97 0.59 1.98
CA ASP A 11 18.50 1.98 2.09
C ASP A 11 18.35 2.61 0.70
N ALA A 12 17.10 2.89 0.33
CA ALA A 12 16.76 3.39 -1.00
C ALA A 12 17.36 4.77 -1.31
N PHE A 13 17.66 5.58 -0.27
CA PHE A 13 18.29 6.88 -0.48
C PHE A 13 19.77 6.74 -0.81
N SER A 14 20.47 5.77 -0.19
CA SER A 14 21.89 5.55 -0.40
C SER A 14 22.19 4.83 -1.72
N GLU A 15 21.36 3.85 -2.09
CA GLU A 15 21.56 3.07 -3.31
C GLU A 15 21.04 3.82 -4.55
N TYR A 16 19.83 4.39 -4.47
CA TYR A 16 19.14 4.92 -5.66
C TYR A 16 18.94 6.45 -5.64
N GLY A 17 19.25 7.13 -4.54
CA GLY A 17 18.97 8.56 -4.39
C GLY A 17 17.47 8.89 -4.25
N ILE A 18 16.66 7.93 -3.82
CA ILE A 18 15.19 8.05 -3.79
C ILE A 18 14.70 8.26 -2.36
N PHE A 19 13.70 9.12 -2.20
CA PHE A 19 13.04 9.32 -0.91
C PHE A 19 11.55 9.63 -1.09
N VAL A 20 10.78 9.44 -0.02
CA VAL A 20 9.34 9.74 0.02
C VAL A 20 9.12 11.13 0.60
N GLU A 21 8.23 11.89 -0.03
CA GLU A 21 7.84 13.23 0.43
C GLU A 21 7.06 13.19 1.76
N GLN A 22 6.88 14.37 2.37
CA GLN A 22 6.07 14.48 3.57
C GLN A 22 4.63 14.00 3.26
N TYR A 23 4.12 13.08 4.08
CA TYR A 23 2.82 12.38 3.91
C TYR A 23 2.75 11.29 2.82
N GLY A 24 3.83 10.99 2.09
CA GLY A 24 3.79 9.91 1.08
C GLY A 24 3.55 8.51 1.66
N TYR A 25 3.81 8.31 2.96
CA TYR A 25 3.51 7.05 3.67
C TYR A 25 2.07 6.92 4.15
N LYS A 26 1.19 7.91 3.91
CA LYS A 26 -0.20 7.88 4.39
C LYS A 26 -0.93 6.61 3.94
N ALA A 27 -0.71 6.20 2.70
CA ALA A 27 -1.35 5.01 2.16
C ALA A 27 -0.85 3.70 2.78
N LEU A 28 0.35 3.65 3.39
CA LEU A 28 0.78 2.48 4.16
C LEU A 28 0.04 2.35 5.48
N VAL A 29 -0.16 3.48 6.17
CA VAL A 29 -0.72 3.50 7.53
C VAL A 29 -2.24 3.28 7.53
N GLN A 30 -2.92 3.61 6.43
CA GLN A 30 -4.36 3.42 6.31
C GLN A 30 -4.76 1.93 6.40
N MET A 31 -5.86 1.62 7.08
CA MET A 31 -6.40 0.26 7.13
C MET A 31 -6.82 -0.18 5.70
N PRO A 32 -6.52 -1.41 5.27
CA PRO A 32 -7.15 -1.99 4.08
C PRO A 32 -8.66 -2.16 4.27
N SER A 33 -9.40 -2.27 3.16
CA SER A 33 -10.82 -2.60 3.18
C SER A 33 -11.05 -4.06 3.60
N PHE A 34 -12.27 -4.40 4.00
CA PHE A 34 -12.67 -5.79 4.15
C PHE A 34 -12.78 -6.47 2.78
N LYS A 35 -12.48 -7.77 2.74
CA LYS A 35 -12.93 -8.61 1.64
C LYS A 35 -14.45 -8.59 1.58
N LYS A 36 -15.00 -8.84 0.40
CA LYS A 36 -16.46 -8.94 0.23
C LYS A 36 -17.00 -9.97 1.20
N LEU A 37 -17.81 -9.50 2.16
CA LEU A 37 -18.47 -10.34 3.12
C LEU A 37 -19.63 -11.05 2.43
N SER A 38 -19.91 -12.27 2.86
CA SER A 38 -21.08 -13.00 2.36
C SER A 38 -22.33 -12.34 2.93
N SER A 39 -23.21 -11.83 2.06
CA SER A 39 -24.52 -11.34 2.46
C SER A 39 -25.64 -12.12 1.77
N THR A 40 -26.76 -12.27 2.47
CA THR A 40 -27.99 -12.86 1.94
C THR A 40 -29.11 -11.85 2.06
N GLU A 41 -29.82 -11.61 0.95
CA GLU A 41 -30.99 -10.76 0.88
C GLU A 41 -32.22 -11.67 0.75
N TRP A 42 -33.19 -11.49 1.64
CA TRP A 42 -34.41 -12.28 1.68
C TRP A 42 -35.56 -11.44 1.12
N PRO A 43 -36.27 -11.86 0.06
CA PRO A 43 -37.33 -11.07 -0.56
C PRO A 43 -38.46 -10.65 0.39
N GLU A 44 -38.64 -11.40 1.48
CA GLU A 44 -39.69 -11.20 2.48
C GLU A 44 -39.35 -10.12 3.51
N TYR A 45 -38.07 -9.75 3.65
CA TYR A 45 -37.58 -8.84 4.67
C TYR A 45 -36.85 -7.66 4.04
N ASP A 46 -36.97 -6.49 4.66
CA ASP A 46 -36.21 -5.33 4.24
C ASP A 46 -34.80 -5.39 4.84
N GLY A 47 -33.78 -5.45 3.99
CA GLY A 47 -32.36 -5.44 4.36
C GLY A 47 -31.55 -6.66 3.91
N GLU A 48 -30.26 -6.63 4.23
CA GLU A 48 -29.32 -7.74 3.98
C GLU A 48 -28.74 -8.29 5.28
N GLU A 49 -28.62 -9.61 5.36
CA GLU A 49 -27.95 -10.30 6.46
C GLU A 49 -26.49 -10.57 6.07
N VAL A 50 -25.54 -9.99 6.80
CA VAL A 50 -24.09 -10.12 6.52
C VAL A 50 -23.44 -11.08 7.52
N ASP A 51 -22.67 -12.06 7.02
CA ASP A 51 -21.89 -12.95 7.88
C ASP A 51 -20.64 -12.24 8.43
N LEU A 52 -20.59 -12.11 9.75
CA LEU A 52 -19.50 -11.47 10.50
C LEU A 52 -18.72 -12.48 11.37
N SER A 53 -18.88 -13.79 11.15
CA SER A 53 -18.19 -14.82 11.92
C SER A 53 -16.67 -14.84 11.68
N ALA A 54 -16.22 -14.53 10.46
CA ALA A 54 -14.80 -14.52 10.08
C ALA A 54 -14.46 -13.40 9.06
N PRO A 55 -14.56 -12.11 9.42
CA PRO A 55 -14.22 -11.01 8.52
C PRO A 55 -12.71 -10.97 8.27
N LEU A 56 -12.33 -10.92 6.99
CA LEU A 56 -10.93 -10.82 6.56
C LEU A 56 -10.70 -9.48 5.86
N LEU A 57 -9.51 -8.90 6.08
CA LEU A 57 -9.07 -7.74 5.33
C LEU A 57 -8.60 -8.15 3.93
N ASP A 58 -8.83 -7.28 2.96
CA ASP A 58 -8.41 -7.50 1.59
C ASP A 58 -6.93 -7.13 1.39
N SER A 59 -6.36 -7.64 0.31
CA SER A 59 -5.03 -7.23 -0.13
C SER A 59 -5.02 -5.74 -0.47
N LYS A 60 -3.93 -5.06 -0.12
CA LYS A 60 -3.79 -3.62 -0.33
C LYS A 60 -2.71 -3.31 -1.33
N THR A 61 -3.14 -2.81 -2.49
CA THR A 61 -2.25 -2.14 -3.43
C THR A 61 -2.34 -0.64 -3.20
N PHE A 62 -1.20 0.03 -3.15
CA PHE A 62 -1.14 1.48 -2.96
C PHE A 62 -0.01 2.07 -3.80
N SER A 63 -0.13 3.35 -4.12
CA SER A 63 0.90 4.11 -4.82
C SER A 63 1.65 4.98 -3.82
N ILE A 64 2.98 5.01 -3.91
CA ILE A 64 3.85 5.88 -3.13
C ILE A 64 4.45 6.92 -4.07
N PRO A 65 4.27 8.23 -3.81
CA PRO A 65 5.00 9.25 -4.54
C PRO A 65 6.45 9.28 -4.08
N PHE A 66 7.37 9.08 -5.02
CA PHE A 66 8.81 9.17 -4.81
C PHE A 66 9.39 10.45 -5.40
N CYS A 67 10.39 10.99 -4.72
CA CYS A 67 11.25 12.05 -5.22
C CYS A 67 12.64 11.47 -5.49
N ILE A 68 13.23 11.87 -6.61
CA ILE A 68 14.57 11.47 -7.02
C ILE A 68 15.52 12.66 -6.88
N THR A 69 16.76 12.42 -6.45
CA THR A 69 17.80 13.45 -6.41
C THR A 69 18.59 13.53 -7.71
N ASP A 70 18.80 12.39 -8.36
CA ASP A 70 19.54 12.25 -9.61
C ASP A 70 18.89 11.19 -10.50
N ILE A 71 18.84 11.45 -11.82
CA ILE A 71 18.14 10.60 -12.78
C ILE A 71 18.93 9.34 -13.12
N LEU A 72 20.26 9.43 -13.09
CA LEU A 72 21.12 8.27 -13.38
C LEU A 72 21.03 7.25 -12.25
N SER A 73 21.14 7.72 -11.01
CA SER A 73 21.03 6.89 -9.80
C SER A 73 19.65 6.24 -9.66
N ALA A 74 18.59 6.94 -10.05
CA ALA A 74 17.23 6.41 -9.99
C ALA A 74 16.93 5.38 -11.09
N SER A 75 17.67 5.39 -12.22
CA SER A 75 17.49 4.43 -13.31
C SER A 75 17.68 2.99 -12.84
N ASP A 76 18.66 2.77 -11.96
CA ASP A 76 18.99 1.44 -11.42
C ASP A 76 17.82 0.83 -10.63
N LEU A 77 16.97 1.64 -9.99
CA LEU A 77 15.75 1.12 -9.35
C LEU A 77 14.77 0.55 -10.38
N PHE A 78 14.60 1.22 -11.52
CA PHE A 78 13.63 0.80 -12.55
C PHE A 78 14.09 -0.42 -13.35
N GLU A 79 15.39 -0.74 -13.35
CA GLU A 79 15.90 -1.98 -13.93
C GLU A 79 15.71 -3.19 -12.99
N VAL A 80 15.53 -2.96 -11.69
CA VAL A 80 15.39 -4.00 -10.66
C VAL A 80 13.92 -4.38 -10.39
N LEU A 81 12.97 -3.48 -10.68
CA LEU A 81 11.51 -3.66 -10.52
C LEU A 81 10.86 -4.34 -11.73
#